data_AF-A0A6J6FH22-F1
#
_entry.id   AF-A0A6J6FH22-F1
#
_cell.length_a   1.000
_cell.length_b   1.000
_cell.length_c   1.000
_cell.angle_alpha   90.00
_cell.angle_beta   90.00
_cell.angle_gamma   90.00
#
_symmetry.space_group_name_H-M   'P 1'
#
loop_
_entity.id
_entity.type
_entity.pdbx_description
1 polymer ?
#
loop_
_entity_poly.entity_id
_entity_poly.type
_entity_poly.pdbx_seq_one_letter_code
_entity_poly.pdbx_strand_id
1 'polypeptide(L)'
;MRTRRVPSELVVAVLIAVVGAVDAAIGDAPDLVVLFVAVAVLCAVVLLRSITRRRAVAVRDDVARWLEITAAEQGETMDDLADRAISTYRAALAHDAHDTRDPSREAAR
;
A
#
# COMPACT_ATOMS: atom_id res chain seq x y z
N MET A 1 8.27 10.72 -9.65
CA MET A 1 6.80 10.85 -9.48
C MET A 1 6.09 9.54 -9.80
N ARG A 2 5.93 8.65 -8.81
CA ARG A 2 5.02 7.49 -8.94
C ARG A 2 3.72 7.92 -8.27
N THR A 3 2.75 8.35 -9.07
CA THR A 3 1.44 8.77 -8.56
C THR A 3 0.90 7.68 -7.65
N ARG A 4 0.56 8.02 -6.38
CA ARG A 4 -0.31 7.20 -5.54
C ARG A 4 -1.64 7.08 -6.27
N ARG A 5 -1.72 6.15 -7.22
CA ARG A 5 -2.98 5.75 -7.81
C ARG A 5 -3.69 5.04 -6.69
N VAL A 6 -4.66 5.71 -6.08
CA VAL A 6 -5.80 5.03 -5.46
C VAL A 6 -6.13 3.89 -6.43
N PRO A 7 -6.09 2.62 -6.00
CA PRO A 7 -6.24 1.49 -6.91
C PRO A 7 -7.53 1.71 -7.68
N SER A 8 -7.41 2.18 -8.91
CA SER A 8 -8.54 2.68 -9.71
C SER A 8 -9.53 1.56 -9.96
N GLU A 9 -9.01 0.33 -9.96
CA GLU A 9 -9.74 -0.93 -9.92
C GLU A 9 -10.74 -1.00 -8.77
N LEU A 10 -10.36 -0.62 -7.54
CA LEU A 10 -11.26 -0.62 -6.38
C LEU A 10 -12.31 0.48 -6.48
N VAL A 11 -11.96 1.64 -7.03
CA VAL A 11 -12.93 2.74 -7.25
C VAL A 11 -13.98 2.31 -8.29
N VAL A 12 -13.53 1.70 -9.39
CA VAL A 12 -14.41 1.16 -10.43
C VAL A 12 -15.28 0.02 -9.88
N ALA A 13 -14.70 -0.89 -9.07
CA ALA A 13 -15.45 -1.96 -8.44
C ALA A 13 -16.55 -1.43 -7.51
N VAL A 14 -16.27 -0.37 -6.73
CA VAL A 14 -17.28 0.28 -5.89
C VAL A 14 -18.38 0.94 -6.73
N LEU A 15 -18.04 1.63 -7.82
CA LEU A 15 -19.04 2.24 -8.71
C LEU A 15 -19.95 1.20 -9.37
N ILE A 16 -19.38 0.10 -9.87
CA ILE A 16 -20.15 -1.01 -10.44
C ILE A 16 -21.05 -1.63 -9.38
N ALA A 17 -20.55 -1.80 -8.14
CA ALA A 17 -21.35 -2.35 -7.05
C ALA A 17 -22.52 -1.44 -6.67
N VAL A 18 -22.32 -0.11 -6.66
CA VAL A 18 -23.40 0.85 -6.40
C VAL A 18 -24.45 0.83 -7.51
N VAL A 19 -24.03 0.85 -8.78
CA VAL A 19 -24.96 0.78 -9.93
C VAL A 19 -25.76 -0.52 -9.90
N GLY A 20 -25.10 -1.65 -9.64
CA GLY A 20 -25.76 -2.95 -9.53
C GLY A 20 -26.74 -3.04 -8.36
N ALA A 21 -26.43 -2.42 -7.21
CA ALA A 21 -27.35 -2.37 -6.08
C ALA A 21 -28.60 -1.53 -6.37
N VAL A 22 -28.46 -0.41 -7.08
CA VAL A 22 -29.59 0.43 -7.51
C VAL A 22 -30.46 -0.29 -8.54
N ASP A 23 -29.83 -0.94 -9.53
CA ASP A 23 -30.53 -1.70 -10.57
C ASP A 23 -31.31 -2.89 -9.98
N ALA A 24 -30.69 -3.64 -9.06
CA ALA A 24 -31.32 -4.78 -8.39
C ALA A 24 -32.47 -4.39 -7.44
N ALA A 25 -32.40 -3.20 -6.84
CA ALA A 25 -33.48 -2.66 -6.00
C ALA A 25 -34.70 -2.22 -6.82
N ILE A 26 -34.48 -1.75 -8.05
CA ILE A 26 -35.56 -1.39 -8.99
C ILE A 26 -36.18 -2.65 -9.61
N GLY A 27 -35.38 -3.69 -9.85
CA GLY A 27 -35.81 -4.97 -10.41
C GLY A 27 -36.49 -5.94 -9.43
N ASP A 28 -36.69 -5.55 -8.17
CA ASP A 28 -37.27 -6.37 -7.08
C ASP A 28 -36.56 -7.73 -6.90
N ALA A 29 -35.23 -7.73 -7.09
CA ALA A 29 -34.36 -8.90 -7.00
C ALA A 29 -33.47 -8.81 -5.75
N PRO A 30 -33.98 -9.17 -4.56
CA PRO A 30 -33.30 -8.92 -3.29
C PRO A 30 -31.95 -9.65 -3.17
N ASP A 31 -31.79 -10.81 -3.80
CA ASP A 31 -30.53 -11.57 -3.78
C ASP A 31 -29.38 -10.83 -4.48
N LEU A 32 -29.66 -10.11 -5.57
CA LEU A 32 -28.64 -9.30 -6.26
C LEU A 32 -28.27 -8.06 -5.44
N VAL A 33 -29.23 -7.44 -4.75
CA VAL A 33 -28.95 -6.31 -3.84
C VAL A 33 -27.97 -6.74 -2.75
N VAL A 34 -28.23 -7.89 -2.12
CA VAL A 34 -27.36 -8.44 -1.06
C VAL A 34 -25.96 -8.73 -1.60
N LEU A 35 -25.85 -9.31 -2.79
CA LEU A 35 -24.55 -9.59 -3.42
C LEU A 35 -23.76 -8.31 -3.67
N PHE A 36 -24.38 -7.28 -4.25
CA PHE A 36 -23.71 -6.01 -4.53
C PHE A 36 -23.29 -5.27 -3.27
N VAL A 37 -24.12 -5.28 -2.22
CA VAL A 37 -23.76 -4.72 -0.91
C VAL A 37 -22.60 -5.49 -0.29
N ALA A 38 -22.61 -6.82 -0.33
CA ALA A 38 -21.52 -7.64 0.20
C ALA A 38 -20.18 -7.36 -0.51
N VAL A 39 -20.19 -7.20 -1.83
CA VAL A 39 -19.01 -6.84 -2.63
C VAL A 39 -18.53 -5.42 -2.28
N ALA A 40 -19.44 -4.46 -2.13
CA ALA A 40 -19.09 -3.09 -1.73
C ALA A 40 -18.44 -3.04 -0.35
N VAL A 41 -19.01 -3.76 0.64
CA VAL A 41 -18.44 -3.89 1.99
C VAL A 41 -17.06 -4.55 1.93
N LEU A 42 -16.89 -5.60 1.14
CA LEU A 42 -15.59 -6.28 1.00
C LEU A 42 -14.54 -5.34 0.40
N CYS A 43 -14.89 -4.56 -0.62
CA CYS A 43 -14.00 -3.54 -1.20
C CYS A 43 -13.62 -2.46 -0.16
N ALA A 44 -14.60 -1.98 0.62
CA ALA A 44 -14.36 -1.00 1.67
C ALA A 44 -13.41 -1.54 2.76
N VAL A 45 -13.58 -2.80 3.17
CA VAL A 45 -12.68 -3.47 4.13
C VAL A 45 -11.27 -3.61 3.58
N VAL A 46 -11.11 -4.00 2.31
CA VAL A 46 -9.80 -4.10 1.67
C VAL A 46 -9.12 -2.73 1.62
N LEU A 47 -9.86 -1.70 1.24
CA LEU A 47 -9.36 -0.33 1.18
C LEU A 47 -8.94 0.17 2.57
N LEU A 48 -9.77 -0.03 3.59
CA LEU A 48 -9.48 0.35 4.97
C LEU A 48 -8.25 -0.40 5.52
N ARG A 49 -8.12 -1.69 5.21
CA ARG A 49 -6.97 -2.52 5.59
C ARG A 49 -5.68 -2.07 4.90
N SER A 50 -5.77 -1.56 3.67
CA SER A 50 -4.63 -1.00 2.93
C SER A 50 -4.10 0.29 3.58
N ILE A 51 -5.01 1.11 4.12
CA ILE A 51 -4.67 2.37 4.81
C ILE A 51 -4.08 2.06 6.19
N THR A 52 -4.70 1.16 6.95
CA THR A 52 -4.30 0.83 8.35
C THR A 52 -3.02 -0.01 8.45
N ARG A 53 -2.56 -0.66 7.38
CA ARG A 53 -1.24 -1.34 7.38
C ARG A 53 -0.06 -0.38 7.44
N ARG A 54 -0.26 0.93 7.21
CA ARG A 54 0.77 1.94 7.49
C ARG A 54 0.84 2.13 9.01
N ARG A 55 1.70 1.35 9.66
CA ARG A 55 2.00 1.55 11.08
C ARG A 55 2.72 2.89 11.20
N ALA A 56 2.09 3.87 11.86
CA ALA A 56 2.74 5.13 12.16
C ALA A 56 3.94 4.85 13.07
N VAL A 57 5.14 5.00 12.53
CA VAL A 57 6.38 4.90 13.29
C VAL A 57 6.75 6.32 13.67
N ALA A 58 6.86 6.59 14.98
CA ALA A 58 7.39 7.85 15.45
C ALA A 58 8.86 7.94 15.03
N VAL A 59 9.18 8.92 14.19
CA VAL A 59 10.54 9.22 13.74
C VAL A 59 11.12 10.25 14.70
N ARG A 60 12.43 10.15 14.98
CA ARG A 60 13.13 11.13 15.83
C ARG A 60 13.16 12.50 15.11
N ASP A 61 13.01 13.59 15.87
CA ASP A 61 12.80 14.93 15.31
C ASP A 61 13.90 15.40 14.36
N ASP A 62 15.14 14.97 14.58
CA ASP A 62 16.29 15.25 13.71
C ASP A 62 16.13 14.60 12.33
N VAL A 63 15.69 13.34 12.30
CA VAL A 63 15.43 12.59 11.07
C VAL A 63 14.18 13.10 10.37
N ALA A 64 13.16 13.51 11.12
CA ALA A 64 11.97 14.13 10.55
C ALA A 64 12.33 15.45 9.83
N ARG A 65 13.15 16.30 10.47
CA ARG A 65 13.64 17.54 9.87
C ARG A 65 14.51 17.28 8.64
N TRP A 66 15.38 16.28 8.70
CA TRP A 66 16.19 15.89 7.56
C TRP A 66 15.32 15.42 6.37
N LEU A 67 14.33 14.55 6.64
CA LEU A 67 13.39 14.07 5.63
C LEU A 67 12.61 15.21 4.98
N GLU A 68 12.17 16.20 5.77
CA GLU A 68 11.45 17.37 5.27
C GLU A 68 12.29 18.19 4.29
N ILE A 69 13.52 18.53 4.69
CA ILE A 69 14.45 19.31 3.84
C ILE A 69 14.79 18.54 2.56
N THR A 70 15.16 17.26 2.70
CA THR A 70 15.56 16.44 1.55
C THR A 70 14.39 16.16 0.59
N ALA A 71 13.18 15.97 1.10
CA ALA A 71 11.99 15.82 0.27
C ALA A 71 11.69 17.10 -0.54
N ALA A 72 11.84 18.27 0.11
CA ALA A 72 11.68 19.56 -0.56
C ALA A 72 12.73 19.79 -1.65
N GLU A 73 13.99 19.44 -1.41
CA GLU A 73 15.08 19.54 -2.39
C GLU A 73 14.88 18.59 -3.59
N GLN A 74 14.35 17.39 -3.36
CA GLN A 74 14.16 16.37 -4.40
C GLN A 74 12.80 16.47 -5.10
N GLY A 75 11.92 17.37 -4.66
CA GLY A 75 10.58 17.56 -5.23
C GLY A 75 9.66 16.34 -5.05
N GLU A 76 9.90 15.55 -4.00
CA GLU A 76 9.10 14.38 -3.66
C GLU A 76 8.45 14.52 -2.28
N THR A 77 7.50 13.65 -1.94
CA THR A 77 6.84 13.70 -0.62
C THR A 77 7.70 13.02 0.44
N MET A 78 7.63 13.47 1.69
CA MET A 78 8.34 12.83 2.81
C MET A 78 8.03 11.33 2.92
N ASP A 79 6.78 10.94 2.67
CA ASP A 79 6.36 9.54 2.68
C ASP A 79 7.07 8.72 1.60
N ASP A 80 7.18 9.25 0.37
CA ASP A 80 7.82 8.55 -0.74
C ASP A 80 9.33 8.41 -0.51
N LEU A 81 9.97 9.45 0.02
CA LEU A 81 11.37 9.43 0.41
C LEU A 81 11.63 8.41 1.53
N ALA A 82 10.78 8.37 2.56
CA ALA A 82 10.88 7.41 3.65
C ALA A 82 10.67 5.96 3.17
N ASP A 83 9.66 5.70 2.34
CA ASP A 83 9.41 4.37 1.76
C ASP A 83 10.59 3.91 0.89
N ARG A 84 11.21 4.83 0.13
CA ARG A 84 12.41 4.54 -0.68
C ARG A 84 13.62 4.22 0.19
N ALA A 85 13.86 5.00 1.24
CA ALA A 85 14.96 4.75 2.17
C ALA A 85 14.82 3.39 2.87
N ILE A 86 13.62 3.07 3.37
CA ILE A 86 13.33 1.79 4.05
C ILE A 86 13.45 0.62 3.08
N SER A 87 12.93 0.74 1.85
CA SER A 87 13.03 -0.33 0.85
C SER A 87 14.48 -0.61 0.43
N THR A 88 15.29 0.44 0.27
CA THR A 88 16.73 0.31 -0.03
C THR A 88 17.47 -0.36 1.12
N TYR A 89 17.20 0.05 2.37
CA TYR A 89 17.79 -0.56 3.55
C TYR A 89 17.42 -2.05 3.69
N ARG A 90 16.14 -2.39 3.46
CA ARG A 90 15.69 -3.80 3.47
C ARG A 90 16.33 -4.64 2.38
N ALA A 91 16.51 -4.07 1.18
CA ALA A 91 17.17 -4.77 0.08
C ALA A 91 18.64 -5.06 0.42
N ALA A 92 19.35 -4.09 1.02
CA ALA A 92 20.73 -4.28 1.48
C ALA A 92 20.82 -5.39 2.54
N LEU A 93 19.95 -5.37 3.57
CA LEU A 93 19.91 -6.42 4.59
C LEU A 93 19.61 -7.81 4.01
N ALA A 94 18.70 -7.90 3.03
CA ALA A 94 18.39 -9.16 2.36
C ALA A 94 19.57 -9.67 1.52
N HIS A 95 20.32 -8.77 0.90
CA HIS A 95 21.52 -9.10 0.12
C HIS A 95 22.65 -9.62 1.02
N ASP A 96 22.95 -8.94 2.14
CA ASP A 96 23.96 -9.38 3.12
C ASP A 96 23.62 -10.75 3.72
N ALA A 97 22.34 -11.01 3.99
CA ALA A 97 21.86 -12.30 4.48
C ALA A 97 22.02 -13.44 3.46
N HIS A 98 22.02 -13.12 2.17
CA HIS A 98 22.27 -14.10 1.10
C HIS A 98 23.78 -14.34 0.95
N ASP A 99 24.61 -13.31 1.06
CA ASP A 99 26.08 -13.38 0.95
C ASP A 99 26.74 -14.12 2.13
N THR A 100 26.13 -14.06 3.32
CA THR A 100 26.56 -14.82 4.50
C THR A 100 26.13 -16.29 4.50
N ARG A 101 25.13 -16.66 3.69
CA ARG A 101 24.65 -18.05 3.54
C ARG A 101 25.26 -18.78 2.33
N ASP A 102 26.20 -18.15 1.62
CA ASP A 102 26.87 -18.76 0.47
C ASP A 102 27.87 -19.83 0.95
N PRO A 103 27.61 -21.14 0.70
CA PRO A 103 28.49 -22.23 1.14
C PRO A 103 29.87 -22.19 0.48
N SER A 104 30.03 -21.44 -0.63
CA SER A 104 31.34 -21.26 -1.28
C SER A 104 32.32 -20.42 -0.45
N ARG A 105 31.82 -19.57 0.47
CA ARG A 105 32.67 -18.82 1.43
C ARG A 105 33.10 -19.63 2.64
N GLU A 106 32.32 -20.64 3.06
CA GLU A 106 32.72 -21.56 4.13
C GLU A 106 33.83 -22.51 3.67
N ALA A 107 33.85 -22.89 2.38
CA ALA A 107 34.91 -23.73 1.81
C ALA A 107 36.25 -23.00 1.60
N ALA A 108 36.29 -21.67 1.75
CA ALA A 108 37.46 -20.83 1.50
C ALA A 108 38.14 -20.30 2.78
N ARG A 109 37.70 -20.74 3.97
CA ARG A 109 38.32 -20.48 5.27
C ARG A 109 38.99 -21.73 5.82
#